data_AF-A0A846QB31-F1
#
_entry.id   AF-A0A846QB31-F1
#
_cell.length_a   1.000
_cell.length_b   1.000
_cell.length_c   1.000
_cell.angle_alpha   90.00
_cell.angle_beta   90.00
_cell.angle_gamma   90.00
#
_symmetry.space_group_name_H-M   'P 1'
#
loop_
_entity.id
_entity.type
_entity.pdbx_description
1 polymer ?
#
loop_
_entity_poly.entity_id
_entity_poly.type
_entity_poly.pdbx_seq_one_letter_code
_entity_poly.pdbx_strand_id
1 'polypeptide(L)'
;AGIAYKPVFTWLYDNIYIGLNVALMCFVGFYFYSAMYRTFKVRNIEALLTLAATISMLFANAPISGAIWGLLPKIGLWVADVPGMGAWRGFIMSAAMGMYAMAIRAAMGLERAYIGASAEE
;
A
#
# COMPACT_ATOMS: atom_id res chain seq x y z
N ALA A 1 -1.60 5.20 33.84
CA ALA A 1 -1.62 6.66 33.72
C ALA A 1 -1.44 7.01 32.25
N GLY A 2 -2.50 7.47 31.59
CA GLY A 2 -2.46 7.82 30.17
C GLY A 2 -1.52 9.01 29.95
N ILE A 3 -0.68 8.92 28.93
CA ILE A 3 0.31 9.96 28.61
C ILE A 3 -0.46 11.22 28.20
N ALA A 4 -0.52 12.21 29.10
CA ALA A 4 -1.14 13.51 28.81
C ALA A 4 -0.22 14.25 27.84
N TYR A 5 -0.63 14.33 26.58
CA TYR A 5 0.05 15.09 25.54
C TYR A 5 0.03 16.60 25.85
N LYS A 6 1.01 17.33 25.34
CA LYS A 6 1.04 18.80 25.46
C LYS A 6 -0.22 19.36 24.75
N PRO A 7 -0.94 20.34 25.34
CA PRO A 7 -2.17 20.89 24.76
C PRO A 7 -2.00 21.44 23.34
N VAL A 8 -0.84 22.03 23.06
CA VAL A 8 -0.47 22.55 21.73
C VAL A 8 -0.30 21.43 20.71
N PHE A 9 0.26 20.28 21.12
CA PHE A 9 0.45 19.15 20.22
C PHE A 9 -0.88 18.56 19.77
N THR A 10 -1.84 18.40 20.68
CA THR A 10 -3.17 17.89 20.28
C THR A 10 -3.99 18.87 19.50
N TRP A 11 -3.87 20.17 19.79
CA TRP A 11 -4.52 21.15 18.93
C TRP A 11 -4.02 21.06 17.49
N LEU A 12 -2.70 20.91 17.29
CA LEU A 12 -2.11 20.74 15.96
C LEU A 12 -2.52 19.40 15.31
N TYR A 13 -2.53 18.32 16.08
CA TYR A 13 -2.91 17.00 15.61
C TYR A 13 -4.38 16.95 15.15
N ASP A 14 -5.30 17.43 15.98
CA ASP A 14 -6.72 17.33 15.70
C ASP A 14 -7.18 18.26 14.57
N ASN A 15 -6.61 19.49 14.49
CA ASN A 15 -7.07 20.49 13.52
C ASN A 15 -6.34 20.42 12.18
N ILE A 16 -5.08 19.98 12.15
CA ILE A 16 -4.27 19.95 10.91
C ILE A 16 -4.05 18.52 10.44
N TYR A 17 -3.51 17.67 11.31
CA TYR A 17 -3.10 16.33 10.90
C TYR A 17 -4.29 15.43 10.56
N ILE A 18 -5.33 15.40 11.39
CA ILE A 18 -6.52 14.58 11.13
C ILE A 18 -7.20 15.00 9.82
N GLY A 19 -7.40 16.30 9.60
CA GLY A 19 -8.02 16.82 8.37
C GLY A 19 -7.24 16.43 7.11
N LEU A 20 -5.91 16.59 7.14
CA LEU A 20 -5.03 16.16 6.04
C LEU A 20 -5.07 14.64 5.83
N ASN A 21 -5.07 13.86 6.92
CA ASN A 21 -5.09 12.40 6.84
C ASN A 21 -6.39 11.89 6.21
N VAL A 22 -7.53 12.48 6.57
CA VAL A 22 -8.83 12.16 5.97
C VAL A 22 -8.83 12.50 4.48
N ALA A 23 -8.33 13.67 4.08
CA ALA A 23 -8.23 14.04 2.67
C ALA A 23 -7.40 13.02 1.87
N LEU A 24 -6.26 12.57 2.41
CA LEU A 24 -5.44 11.52 1.80
C LEU A 24 -6.22 10.21 1.66
N MET A 25 -6.95 9.79 2.70
CA MET A 25 -7.75 8.55 2.65
C MET A 25 -8.89 8.61 1.63
N CYS A 26 -9.52 9.78 1.42
CA CYS A 26 -10.54 9.95 0.39
C CYS A 26 -9.99 9.70 -1.02
N PHE A 27 -8.78 10.19 -1.32
CA PHE A 27 -8.14 9.93 -2.62
C PHE A 27 -7.82 8.45 -2.82
N VAL A 28 -7.37 7.76 -1.76
CA VAL A 28 -7.05 6.32 -1.84
C VAL A 28 -8.25 5.52 -2.32
N GLY A 29 -9.46 5.76 -1.81
CA GLY A 29 -10.65 5.03 -2.25
C GLY A 29 -10.93 5.18 -3.75
N PHE A 30 -10.87 6.41 -4.28
CA PHE A 30 -11.11 6.68 -5.70
C PHE A 30 -10.04 6.04 -6.61
N TYR A 31 -8.76 6.21 -6.26
CA TYR A 31 -7.67 5.62 -7.03
C TYR A 31 -7.67 4.09 -6.96
N PHE A 32 -8.05 3.52 -5.83
CA PHE A 32 -8.15 2.06 -5.69
C PHE A 32 -9.23 1.51 -6.62
N TYR A 33 -10.42 2.11 -6.63
CA TYR A 33 -11.48 1.72 -7.55
C TYR A 33 -11.06 1.85 -9.02
N SER A 34 -10.40 2.95 -9.39
CA SER A 34 -9.86 3.17 -10.73
C SER A 34 -8.81 2.13 -11.13
N ALA A 35 -7.89 1.80 -10.21
CA ALA A 35 -6.86 0.79 -10.43
C ALA A 35 -7.48 -0.61 -10.60
N MET A 36 -8.41 -0.99 -9.72
CA MET A 36 -9.13 -2.25 -9.77
C MET A 36 -9.85 -2.46 -11.11
N TYR A 37 -10.54 -1.42 -11.61
CA TYR A 37 -11.20 -1.47 -12.92
C TYR A 37 -10.21 -1.73 -14.07
N ARG A 38 -8.98 -1.21 -13.96
CA ARG A 38 -7.93 -1.43 -14.95
C ARG A 38 -7.30 -2.82 -14.84
N THR A 39 -7.17 -3.37 -13.64
CA THR A 39 -6.42 -4.62 -13.37
C THR A 39 -7.28 -5.88 -13.41
N PHE A 40 -8.58 -5.84 -13.08
CA PHE A 40 -9.44 -7.04 -13.03
C PHE A 40 -10.02 -7.49 -14.37
N LYS A 41 -9.28 -7.29 -15.47
CA LYS A 41 -9.68 -7.84 -16.77
C LYS A 41 -9.17 -9.28 -16.88
N VAL A 42 -10.08 -10.23 -16.76
CA VAL A 42 -9.75 -11.66 -16.94
C VAL A 42 -9.45 -11.89 -18.41
N ARG A 43 -8.16 -12.08 -18.71
CA ARG A 43 -7.65 -12.33 -20.06
C ARG A 43 -7.08 -13.72 -20.22
N ASN A 44 -6.51 -14.26 -19.15
CA ASN A 44 -5.83 -15.57 -19.09
C ASN A 44 -6.20 -16.29 -17.78
N ILE A 45 -5.86 -17.58 -17.70
CA ILE A 45 -6.02 -18.40 -16.48
C ILE A 45 -5.27 -17.80 -15.27
N GLU A 46 -4.10 -17.20 -15.49
CA GLU A 46 -3.36 -16.51 -14.43
C GLU A 46 -4.14 -15.31 -13.87
N ALA A 47 -4.78 -14.52 -14.75
CA ALA A 47 -5.61 -13.40 -14.34
C ALA A 47 -6.83 -13.87 -13.54
N LEU A 48 -7.42 -15.02 -13.90
CA LEU A 48 -8.51 -15.64 -13.14
C LEU A 48 -8.05 -16.02 -11.72
N LEU A 49 -6.86 -16.59 -11.57
CA LEU A 49 -6.29 -16.94 -10.27
C LEU A 49 -6.08 -15.70 -9.39
N THR A 50 -5.56 -14.61 -9.96
CA THR A 50 -5.39 -13.35 -9.20
C THR A 50 -6.73 -12.74 -8.78
N LEU A 51 -7.76 -12.83 -9.62
CA LEU A 51 -9.10 -12.36 -9.30
C LEU A 51 -9.73 -13.21 -8.19
N ALA A 52 -9.61 -14.54 -8.27
CA ALA A 52 -10.08 -15.44 -7.23
C ALA A 52 -9.40 -15.16 -5.87
N ALA A 53 -8.08 -14.98 -5.87
CA ALA A 53 -7.32 -14.62 -4.67
C ALA A 53 -7.80 -13.29 -4.05
N THR A 54 -8.09 -12.30 -4.89
CA THR A 54 -8.60 -10.99 -4.44
C THR A 54 -10.00 -11.13 -3.81
N ILE A 55 -10.89 -11.90 -4.43
CA ILE A 55 -12.23 -12.15 -3.87
C ILE A 55 -12.12 -12.87 -2.52
N SER A 56 -11.25 -13.88 -2.40
CA SER A 56 -11.01 -14.56 -1.12
C SER A 56 -10.50 -13.61 -0.03
N MET A 57 -9.63 -12.65 -0.36
CA MET A 57 -9.17 -11.62 0.57
C MET A 57 -10.27 -10.64 0.99
N LEU A 58 -11.17 -10.27 0.06
CA LEU A 58 -12.31 -9.42 0.37
C LEU A 58 -13.21 -10.08 1.41
N PHE A 59 -13.47 -11.39 1.27
CA PHE A 59 -14.22 -12.15 2.25
C PHE A 59 -13.49 -12.31 3.58
N ALA A 60 -12.16 -12.43 3.60
CA ALA A 60 -11.42 -12.50 4.87
C ALA A 60 -11.56 -11.22 5.72
N ASN A 61 -11.68 -10.05 5.10
CA ASN A 61 -11.84 -8.77 5.81
C ASN A 61 -13.31 -8.38 6.05
N ALA A 62 -14.28 -9.05 5.40
CA ALA A 62 -15.69 -8.76 5.57
C ALA A 62 -16.23 -9.35 6.89
N PRO A 63 -16.81 -8.56 7.81
CA PRO A 63 -17.32 -9.07 9.10
C PRO A 63 -18.41 -10.15 8.95
N ILE A 64 -19.14 -10.16 7.84
CA ILE A 64 -20.24 -11.10 7.56
C ILE A 64 -19.75 -12.48 7.08
N SER A 65 -18.49 -12.62 6.68
CA SER A 65 -18.00 -13.84 6.04
C SER A 65 -18.00 -15.05 6.96
N GLY A 66 -17.72 -14.85 8.26
CA GLY A 66 -17.76 -15.90 9.27
C GLY A 66 -19.18 -16.43 9.54
N ALA A 67 -20.21 -15.60 9.35
CA ALA A 67 -21.60 -15.98 9.57
C ALA A 67 -22.18 -16.79 8.40
N ILE A 68 -21.69 -16.57 7.18
CA ILE A 68 -22.15 -17.29 5.98
C ILE A 68 -21.50 -18.68 5.92
N TRP A 69 -20.17 -18.74 6.06
CA TRP A 69 -19.44 -20.01 6.05
C TRP A 69 -18.01 -19.82 6.60
N GLY A 70 -17.74 -20.43 7.76
CA GLY A 70 -16.49 -20.24 8.52
C GLY A 70 -15.19 -20.71 7.84
N LEU A 71 -15.26 -21.28 6.65
CA LEU A 71 -14.09 -21.66 5.84
C LEU A 71 -13.62 -20.55 4.90
N LEU A 72 -14.50 -19.61 4.48
CA LEU A 72 -14.11 -18.49 3.62
C LEU A 72 -13.02 -17.59 4.23
N PRO A 73 -13.12 -17.19 5.52
CA PRO A 73 -12.09 -16.34 6.12
C PRO A 73 -10.74 -17.04 6.19
N LYS A 74 -10.74 -18.36 6.46
CA LYS A 74 -9.52 -19.18 6.59
C LYS A 74 -8.74 -19.25 5.28
N ILE A 75 -9.43 -19.36 4.14
CA ILE A 75 -8.78 -19.40 2.82
C ILE A 75 -8.13 -18.05 2.53
N GLY A 76 -8.83 -16.93 2.75
CA GLY A 76 -8.26 -15.61 2.51
C GLY A 76 -7.10 -15.27 3.45
N LEU A 77 -7.16 -15.69 4.71
CA LEU A 77 -6.02 -15.55 5.65
C LEU A 77 -4.82 -16.41 5.21
N TRP A 78 -5.04 -17.65 4.78
CA TRP A 78 -3.95 -18.49 4.28
C TRP A 78 -3.27 -17.87 3.04
N VAL A 79 -4.05 -17.27 2.13
CA VAL A 79 -3.50 -16.52 0.98
C VAL A 79 -2.70 -15.30 1.45
N ALA A 80 -3.12 -14.61 2.51
CA ALA A 80 -2.37 -13.51 3.09
C ALA A 80 -1.02 -13.99 3.65
N ASP A 81 -1.07 -15.03 4.48
CA ASP A 81 0.02 -15.41 5.36
C ASP A 81 1.10 -16.22 4.63
N VAL A 82 0.74 -17.00 3.61
CA VAL A 82 1.68 -17.86 2.90
C VAL A 82 2.27 -17.16 1.66
N PRO A 83 1.53 -17.01 0.52
CA PRO A 83 2.08 -16.33 -0.64
C PRO A 83 2.17 -14.81 -0.45
N GLY A 84 1.21 -14.18 0.26
CA GLY A 84 1.21 -12.73 0.48
C GLY A 84 2.42 -12.23 1.25
N MET A 85 2.75 -12.87 2.38
CA MET A 85 3.93 -12.49 3.18
C MET A 85 5.25 -12.79 2.45
N GLY A 86 5.31 -13.85 1.64
CA GLY A 86 6.46 -14.13 0.78
C GLY A 86 6.68 -13.03 -0.25
N ALA A 87 5.61 -12.62 -0.95
CA ALA A 87 5.65 -11.56 -1.95
C ALA A 87 6.03 -10.20 -1.32
N TRP A 88 5.44 -9.86 -0.17
CA TRP A 88 5.73 -8.61 0.53
C TRP A 88 7.20 -8.48 0.94
N ARG A 89 7.78 -9.57 1.46
CA ARG A 89 9.21 -9.62 1.80
C ARG A 89 10.09 -9.44 0.56
N GLY A 90 9.78 -10.13 -0.54
CA GLY A 90 10.51 -9.96 -1.81
C GLY A 90 10.42 -8.54 -2.36
N PHE A 91 9.24 -7.92 -2.28
CA PHE A 91 9.00 -6.54 -2.69
C PHE A 91 9.85 -5.54 -1.90
N ILE A 92 9.92 -5.66 -0.57
CA ILE A 92 10.76 -4.77 0.24
C ILE A 92 12.24 -4.92 -0.12
N MET A 93 12.70 -6.16 -0.35
CA MET A 93 14.09 -6.41 -0.74
C MET A 93 14.42 -5.78 -2.10
N SER A 94 13.54 -5.89 -3.08
CA SER A 94 13.76 -5.27 -4.40
C SER A 94 13.67 -3.74 -4.35
N ALA A 95 12.73 -3.19 -3.58
CA ALA A 95 12.62 -1.75 -3.37
C ALA A 95 13.88 -1.19 -2.69
N ALA A 96 14.40 -1.86 -1.67
CA ALA A 96 15.63 -1.46 -1.00
C ALA A 96 16.82 -1.47 -1.97
N MET A 97 16.98 -2.52 -2.77
CA MET A 97 18.04 -2.59 -3.79
C MET A 97 17.92 -1.47 -4.83
N GLY A 98 16.71 -1.13 -5.27
CA GLY A 98 16.46 -0.01 -6.18
C GLY A 98 16.89 1.33 -5.58
N MET A 99 16.57 1.55 -4.31
CA MET A 99 16.99 2.75 -3.58
C MET A 99 18.51 2.83 -3.41
N TYR A 100 19.19 1.72 -3.11
CA TYR A 100 20.65 1.69 -3.06
C TYR A 100 21.28 2.01 -4.43
N ALA A 101 20.73 1.47 -5.52
CA ALA A 101 21.23 1.77 -6.86
C ALA A 101 21.06 3.25 -7.24
N MET A 102 19.98 3.89 -6.81
CA MET A 102 19.81 5.35 -6.96
C MET A 102 20.81 6.13 -6.09
N ALA A 103 20.99 5.72 -4.83
CA ALA A 103 21.94 6.37 -3.92
C ALA A 103 23.39 6.32 -4.44
N ILE A 104 23.81 5.18 -5.01
CA ILE A 104 25.14 5.04 -5.62
C ILE A 104 25.28 5.94 -6.85
N ARG A 105 24.25 6.02 -7.71
CA ARG A 105 24.26 6.93 -8.87
C ARG A 105 24.32 8.39 -8.45
N ALA A 106 23.59 8.77 -7.41
CA ALA A 106 23.66 10.10 -6.83
C ALA A 106 25.06 10.39 -6.25
N ALA A 107 25.67 9.44 -5.52
CA ALA A 107 27.00 9.60 -4.94
C ALA A 107 28.11 9.74 -6.01
N MET A 108 27.97 9.06 -7.15
CA MET A 108 28.88 9.20 -8.30
C MET A 108 28.61 10.46 -9.14
N GLY A 109 27.65 11.31 -8.76
CA GLY A 109 27.32 12.55 -9.47
C GLY A 109 26.64 12.34 -10.82
N LEU A 110 26.13 11.13 -11.09
CA LEU A 110 25.46 10.79 -12.35
C LEU A 110 24.01 11.31 -12.37
N GLU A 111 23.41 11.53 -11.21
CA GLU A 111 22.07 12.13 -11.10
C GLU A 111 22.15 13.65 -10.90
N ARG A 112 21.91 14.39 -11.99
CA ARG A 112 21.85 15.87 -11.98
C ARG A 112 20.63 16.44 -11.29
N ALA A 113 19.62 15.60 -11.01
CA ALA A 113 18.36 16.02 -10.37
C ALA A 113 18.57 16.61 -8.97
N TYR A 114 19.62 16.18 -8.24
CA TYR A 114 19.91 16.66 -6.89
C TYR A 114 20.92 17.82 -6.83
N ILE A 115 21.64 18.09 -7.94
CA ILE A 115 22.73 19.09 -7.97
C ILE A 115 22.23 20.48 -8.40
N GLY A 116 20.94 20.64 -8.72
CA GLY A 116 20.40 21.95 -9.07
C GLY A 116 20.99 22.50 -10.37
N ALA A 117 21.12 21.67 -11.40
CA ALA A 117 21.41 22.17 -12.74
C ALA A 117 20.15 22.84 -13.33
N SER A 118 19.74 23.97 -12.77
CA SER A 118 19.37 25.11 -13.60
C SER A 118 20.65 25.61 -14.25
N ALA A 119 21.11 24.90 -15.28
CA ALA A 119 21.88 25.58 -16.30
C ALA A 119 20.85 26.45 -17.01
N GLU A 120 20.78 27.71 -16.59
CA GLU A 120 20.26 28.80 -17.40
C GLU A 120 20.84 28.68 -18.82
N GLU A 121 19.96 28.40 -19.76
CA GLU A 121 19.81 29.20 -20.98
C GLU A 121 18.33 29.56 -21.14
#